data_AF-C0NYE0-F1
#
_entry.id   AF-C0NYE0-F1
#
_cell.length_a   1.000
_cell.length_b   1.000
_cell.length_c   1.000
_cell.angle_alpha   90.00
_cell.angle_beta   90.00
_cell.angle_gamma   90.00
#
_symmetry.space_group_name_H-M   'P 1'
#
loop_
_entity.id
_entity.type
_entity.pdbx_description
1 polymer ?
#
loop_
_entity_poly.entity_id
_entity_poly.type
_entity_poly.pdbx_seq_one_letter_code
_entity_poly.pdbx_strand_id
1 'polypeptide(L)'
;MNFHILTLLWAFLLPTVLAETRLGPEKAVLVTYPSKTPASVIEKAILALEAAGGKITHKFVLIKYGPFRAFISLFIPPAKMLETRGFAATAPATALEMLSSLSVDFAPWIEEDQMVTANGDLSSGVNKA
;
A
#
# COMPACT_ATOMS: atom_id res chain seq x y z
N MET A 1 5.99 -24.68 -52.09
CA MET A 1 6.38 -23.55 -51.23
C MET A 1 6.17 -23.99 -49.79
N ASN A 2 7.26 -24.13 -49.02
CA ASN A 2 7.32 -24.96 -47.81
C ASN A 2 6.59 -24.31 -46.61
N PHE A 3 5.34 -24.71 -46.37
CA PHE A 3 4.51 -24.28 -45.23
C PHE A 3 5.12 -24.58 -43.85
N HIS A 4 6.14 -25.43 -43.78
CA HIS A 4 6.74 -25.89 -42.52
C HIS A 4 7.60 -24.83 -41.79
N ILE A 5 8.09 -23.81 -42.50
CA ILE A 5 8.94 -22.76 -41.89
C ILE A 5 8.09 -21.74 -41.11
N LEU A 6 6.85 -21.48 -41.54
CA LEU A 6 5.93 -20.55 -40.86
C LEU A 6 5.37 -21.14 -39.55
N THR A 7 5.18 -22.46 -39.49
CA THR A 7 4.75 -23.17 -38.28
C THR A 7 5.79 -23.17 -37.15
N LEU A 8 7.08 -23.10 -37.50
CA LEU A 8 8.17 -23.10 -36.51
C LEU A 8 8.36 -21.72 -35.86
N LEU A 9 8.09 -20.63 -36.61
CA LEU A 9 8.09 -19.26 -36.10
C LEU A 9 6.91 -18.97 -35.16
N TRP A 10 5.75 -19.58 -35.38
CA TRP A 10 4.60 -19.44 -34.47
C TRP A 10 4.81 -20.20 -33.14
N ALA A 11 5.52 -21.34 -33.20
CA ALA A 11 5.83 -22.15 -32.02
C ALA A 11 6.84 -21.47 -31.06
N PHE A 12 7.69 -20.57 -31.58
CA PHE A 12 8.69 -19.85 -30.77
C PHE A 12 8.15 -18.55 -30.16
N LEU A 13 6.98 -18.05 -30.60
CA LEU A 13 6.36 -16.83 -30.08
C LEU A 13 5.37 -17.08 -28.92
N LEU A 14 4.99 -18.34 -28.69
CA LEU A 14 3.98 -18.73 -27.71
C LEU A 14 4.44 -18.76 -26.23
N PRO A 15 5.74 -18.90 -25.87
CA PRO A 15 6.13 -18.93 -24.45
C PRO A 15 6.31 -17.57 -23.76
N THR A 16 6.29 -16.44 -24.47
CA THR A 16 6.69 -15.13 -23.89
C THR A 16 5.54 -14.22 -23.45
N VAL A 17 4.28 -14.64 -23.61
CA VAL A 17 3.09 -13.85 -23.22
C VAL A 17 2.40 -14.47 -21.99
N LEU A 18 3.16 -14.78 -20.93
CA LEU A 18 2.58 -15.26 -19.66
C LEU A 18 3.17 -14.59 -18.40
N ALA A 19 3.96 -13.53 -18.56
CA ALA A 19 4.55 -12.80 -17.43
C ALA A 19 3.66 -11.65 -16.90
N GLU A 20 2.56 -11.31 -17.58
CA GLU A 20 1.92 -9.98 -17.42
C GLU A 20 0.57 -9.96 -16.67
N THR A 21 0.12 -11.07 -16.05
CA THR A 21 -1.22 -11.12 -15.42
C THR A 21 -1.29 -11.69 -14.00
N ARG A 22 -0.18 -11.75 -13.25
CA ARG A 22 -0.20 -12.25 -11.85
C ARG A 22 -0.53 -11.21 -10.78
N LEU A 23 -0.60 -9.95 -11.16
CA LEU A 23 -1.02 -8.88 -10.26
C LEU A 23 -2.55 -8.89 -10.30
N GLY A 24 -3.20 -9.50 -9.30
CA GLY A 24 -4.65 -9.45 -9.13
C GLY A 24 -5.17 -8.00 -9.07
N PRO A 25 -6.49 -7.78 -8.97
CA PRO A 25 -7.04 -6.42 -8.96
C PRO A 25 -6.30 -5.54 -7.94
N GLU A 26 -5.81 -4.39 -8.42
CA GLU A 26 -5.16 -3.41 -7.56
C GLU A 26 -6.19 -2.80 -6.61
N LYS A 27 -5.80 -2.62 -5.36
CA LYS A 27 -6.58 -1.94 -4.33
C LYS A 27 -5.87 -0.67 -3.91
N ALA A 28 -6.62 0.41 -3.78
CA ALA A 28 -6.16 1.60 -3.07
C ALA A 28 -6.33 1.37 -1.56
N VAL A 29 -5.27 1.55 -0.79
CA VAL A 29 -5.27 1.33 0.65
C VAL A 29 -4.51 2.40 1.42
N LEU A 30 -4.89 2.55 2.68
CA LEU A 30 -4.17 3.28 3.72
C LEU A 30 -3.46 2.26 4.63
N VAL A 31 -2.14 2.37 4.74
CA VAL A 31 -1.30 1.54 5.60
C VAL A 31 -0.83 2.37 6.77
N THR A 32 -1.30 2.07 7.97
CA THR A 32 -1.01 2.81 9.20
C THR A 32 -0.22 1.95 10.17
N TYR A 33 0.96 2.42 10.56
CA TYR A 33 1.80 1.73 11.54
C TYR A 33 1.53 2.22 12.97
N PRO A 34 1.74 1.36 13.99
CA PRO A 34 1.69 1.77 15.39
C PRO A 34 2.59 2.98 15.69
N SER A 35 2.22 3.74 16.72
CA SER A 35 3.11 4.82 17.19
C SER A 35 4.47 4.23 17.62
N LYS A 36 5.56 4.96 17.33
CA LYS A 36 6.96 4.55 17.60
C LYS A 36 7.55 3.51 16.65
N THR A 37 6.89 3.17 15.55
CA THR A 37 7.51 2.36 14.50
C THR A 37 8.75 3.08 13.92
N PRO A 38 9.92 2.43 13.87
CA PRO A 38 11.11 3.01 13.25
C PRO A 38 10.89 3.33 11.77
N ALA A 39 11.46 4.44 11.29
CA ALA A 39 11.35 4.84 9.88
C ALA A 39 11.85 3.75 8.93
N SER A 40 12.90 3.01 9.31
CA SER A 40 13.46 1.91 8.53
C SER A 40 12.48 0.77 8.27
N VAL A 41 11.56 0.49 9.18
CA VAL A 41 10.53 -0.55 9.00
C VAL A 41 9.55 -0.12 7.91
N ILE A 42 9.13 1.16 7.94
CA ILE A 42 8.20 1.73 6.96
C ILE A 42 8.87 1.86 5.59
N GLU A 43 10.13 2.29 5.54
CA GLU A 43 10.91 2.36 4.30
C GLU A 43 11.09 0.98 3.67
N LYS A 44 11.41 -0.04 4.47
CA LYS A 44 11.50 -1.43 4.00
C LYS A 44 10.16 -1.93 3.45
N ALA A 45 9.06 -1.58 4.10
CA ALA A 45 7.72 -1.92 3.64
C ALA A 45 7.37 -1.25 2.30
N ILE A 46 7.69 0.03 2.14
CA ILE A 46 7.52 0.76 0.88
C ILE A 46 8.32 0.11 -0.24
N LEU A 47 9.61 -0.17 -0.01
CA LEU A 47 10.47 -0.80 -1.01
C LEU A 47 9.96 -2.20 -1.41
N ALA A 48 9.51 -2.99 -0.43
CA ALA A 48 8.93 -4.31 -0.69
C ALA A 48 7.65 -4.21 -1.52
N LEU A 49 6.81 -3.21 -1.25
CA LEU A 49 5.56 -2.98 -1.97
C LEU A 49 5.81 -2.51 -3.40
N GLU A 50 6.74 -1.58 -3.61
CA GLU A 50 7.15 -1.11 -4.93
C GLU A 50 7.78 -2.24 -5.77
N ALA A 51 8.61 -3.09 -5.16
CA ALA A 51 9.18 -4.27 -5.80
C ALA A 51 8.10 -5.30 -6.21
N ALA A 52 6.98 -5.34 -5.50
CA ALA A 52 5.82 -6.18 -5.80
C ALA A 52 4.85 -5.54 -6.82
N GLY A 53 5.19 -4.39 -7.40
CA GLY A 53 4.39 -3.68 -8.40
C GLY A 53 3.40 -2.67 -7.81
N GLY A 54 3.42 -2.42 -6.50
CA GLY A 54 2.62 -1.37 -5.87
C GLY A 54 3.15 0.04 -6.15
N LYS A 55 2.27 1.04 -6.06
CA LYS A 55 2.59 2.46 -6.25
C LYS A 55 2.19 3.25 -5.01
N ILE A 56 3.15 3.96 -4.41
CA ILE A 56 2.88 4.86 -3.29
C ILE A 56 2.24 6.14 -3.81
N THR A 57 1.12 6.56 -3.22
CA THR A 57 0.45 7.81 -3.60
C THR A 57 0.89 8.96 -2.72
N HIS A 58 0.96 8.76 -1.41
CA HIS A 58 1.50 9.73 -0.46
C HIS A 58 1.95 9.05 0.84
N LYS A 59 2.86 9.71 1.56
CA LYS A 59 3.25 9.35 2.93
C LYS A 59 2.61 10.34 3.90
N PHE A 60 2.27 9.88 5.10
CA PHE A 60 1.67 10.75 6.11
C PHE A 60 2.24 10.50 7.50
N VAL A 61 2.17 11.55 8.32
CA VAL A 61 2.47 11.52 9.75
C VAL A 61 1.28 12.14 10.46
N LEU A 62 0.57 11.34 11.24
CA LEU A 62 -0.54 11.80 12.06
C LEU A 62 0.00 12.18 13.43
N ILE A 63 -0.23 13.43 13.79
CA ILE A 63 0.07 13.95 15.12
C ILE A 63 -1.21 13.91 15.93
N LYS A 64 -1.30 12.99 16.90
CA LYS A 64 -2.45 12.94 17.81
C LYS A 64 -2.27 13.96 18.93
N TYR A 65 -2.98 15.08 18.83
CA TYR A 65 -3.09 16.04 19.92
C TYR A 65 -4.23 15.62 20.86
N GLY A 66 -3.90 15.19 22.09
CA GLY A 66 -4.89 15.03 23.15
C GLY A 66 -5.38 16.38 23.68
N PRO A 67 -6.46 16.42 24.49
CA PRO A 67 -7.02 17.65 25.06
C PRO A 67 -6.03 18.43 25.95
N PHE A 68 -4.90 17.82 26.31
CA PHE A 68 -3.87 18.41 27.17
C PHE A 68 -2.68 19.02 26.43
N ARG A 69 -2.75 19.30 25.11
CA ARG A 69 -1.62 19.80 24.28
C ARG A 69 -0.68 20.77 24.99
N ALA A 70 -1.20 21.80 25.64
CA ALA A 70 -0.39 22.81 26.32
C ALA A 70 0.34 22.25 27.57
N PHE A 71 -0.31 21.39 28.34
CA PHE A 71 0.21 20.87 29.60
C PHE A 71 1.33 19.84 29.40
N ILE A 72 1.18 18.94 28.41
CA ILE A 72 2.20 17.90 28.13
C ILE A 72 3.45 18.46 27.45
N SER A 73 3.32 19.54 26.66
CA SER A 73 4.47 20.18 25.98
C SER A 73 5.50 20.78 26.93
N LEU A 74 5.13 21.04 28.19
CA LEU A 74 6.04 21.59 29.20
C LEU A 74 7.01 20.53 29.77
N PHE A 75 6.63 19.24 29.69
CA PHE A 75 7.38 18.13 30.29
C PHE A 75 7.87 17.09 29.27
N ILE A 76 7.35 17.12 28.04
CA ILE A 76 7.71 16.20 26.98
C ILE A 76 8.35 17.00 25.83
N PRO A 77 9.64 16.80 25.55
CA PRO A 77 10.28 17.46 24.41
C PRO A 77 9.57 17.07 23.10
N PRO A 78 9.51 17.98 22.10
CA PRO A 78 8.73 17.78 20.88
C PRO A 78 9.07 16.47 20.15
N ALA A 79 10.31 16.00 20.25
CA ALA A 79 10.78 14.76 19.65
C ALA A 79 10.12 13.47 20.17
N LYS A 80 9.37 13.52 21.29
CA LYS A 80 8.71 12.34 21.89
C LYS A 80 7.20 12.34 21.69
N MET A 81 6.68 13.18 20.82
CA MET A 81 5.27 13.20 20.44
C MET A 81 4.90 11.86 19.79
N LEU A 82 3.73 11.31 20.14
CA LEU A 82 3.25 10.06 19.57
C LEU A 82 2.80 10.30 18.12
N GLU A 83 3.77 10.17 17.23
CA GLU A 83 3.55 10.20 15.78
C GLU A 83 3.15 8.80 15.31
N THR A 84 1.97 8.73 14.71
CA THR A 84 1.55 7.56 13.94
C THR A 84 1.94 7.84 12.49
N ARG A 85 2.67 6.92 11.86
CA ARG A 85 3.17 7.08 10.49
C ARG A 85 2.54 6.05 9.58
N GLY A 86 2.44 6.41 8.31
CA GLY A 86 1.87 5.52 7.31
C GLY A 86 2.05 6.04 5.90
N PHE A 87 1.46 5.31 4.96
CA PHE A 87 1.42 5.70 3.56
C PHE A 87 0.13 5.18 2.93
N ALA A 88 -0.30 5.82 1.86
CA ALA A 88 -1.31 5.29 0.98
C ALA A 88 -0.66 4.72 -0.27
N ALA A 89 -1.22 3.64 -0.79
CA ALA A 89 -0.70 2.95 -1.95
C ALA A 89 -1.81 2.31 -2.77
N THR A 90 -1.54 2.11 -4.06
CA THR A 90 -2.31 1.26 -4.93
C THR A 90 -1.48 0.03 -5.24
N ALA A 91 -1.95 -1.15 -4.84
CA ALA A 91 -1.17 -2.38 -4.99
C ALA A 91 -2.05 -3.62 -5.17
N PRO A 92 -1.54 -4.70 -5.77
CA PRO A 92 -2.24 -5.98 -5.81
C PRO A 92 -2.48 -6.51 -4.40
N ALA A 93 -3.62 -7.18 -4.17
CA ALA A 93 -3.96 -7.75 -2.87
C ALA A 93 -2.86 -8.66 -2.29
N THR A 94 -2.22 -9.47 -3.15
CA THR A 94 -1.09 -10.34 -2.76
C THR A 94 0.10 -9.55 -2.22
N ALA A 95 0.35 -8.34 -2.72
CA ALA A 95 1.42 -7.47 -2.26
C ALA A 95 1.11 -6.86 -0.88
N LEU A 96 -0.17 -6.58 -0.62
CA LEU A 96 -0.63 -6.01 0.65
C LEU A 96 -0.57 -7.01 1.80
N GLU A 97 -0.90 -8.28 1.55
CA GLU A 97 -0.82 -9.35 2.55
C GLU A 97 0.62 -9.53 3.07
N MET A 98 1.63 -9.31 2.22
CA MET A 98 3.02 -9.39 2.62
C MET A 98 3.40 -8.35 3.68
N LEU A 99 2.79 -7.16 3.67
CA LEU A 99 3.15 -6.07 4.58
C LEU A 99 2.99 -6.47 6.06
N SER A 100 1.95 -7.25 6.37
CA SER A 100 1.67 -7.73 7.73
C SER A 100 2.70 -8.76 8.21
N SER A 101 3.45 -9.40 7.30
CA SER A 101 4.50 -10.38 7.65
C SER A 101 5.89 -9.76 7.78
N LEU A 102 6.10 -8.52 7.34
CA LEU A 102 7.42 -7.87 7.38
C LEU A 102 7.88 -7.51 8.79
N SER A 103 6.95 -7.33 9.73
CA SER A 103 7.25 -6.98 11.12
C SER A 103 6.16 -7.48 12.07
N VAL A 104 6.54 -8.37 12.99
CA VAL A 104 5.63 -8.87 14.04
C VAL A 104 5.35 -7.78 15.09
N ASP A 105 6.38 -7.01 15.47
CA ASP A 105 6.28 -5.97 16.51
C ASP A 105 5.56 -4.70 16.02
N PHE A 106 5.54 -4.47 14.71
CA PHE A 106 4.96 -3.29 14.08
C PHE A 106 4.04 -3.67 12.93
N ALA A 107 3.13 -4.61 13.18
CA ALA A 107 2.11 -4.98 12.20
C ALA A 107 1.25 -3.75 11.85
N PRO A 108 1.09 -3.42 10.55
CA PRO A 108 0.29 -2.28 10.14
C PRO A 108 -1.21 -2.60 10.19
N TRP A 109 -2.03 -1.57 10.41
CA TRP A 109 -3.44 -1.59 10.06
C TRP A 109 -3.60 -1.16 8.59
N ILE A 110 -4.20 -2.04 7.78
CA ILE A 110 -4.41 -1.81 6.35
C ILE A 110 -5.91 -1.65 6.13
N GLU A 111 -6.31 -0.51 5.60
CA GLU A 111 -7.70 -0.17 5.30
C GLU A 111 -7.85 0.12 3.81
N GLU A 112 -8.90 -0.40 3.19
CA GLU A 112 -9.21 -0.07 1.79
C GLU A 112 -9.73 1.37 1.70
N ASP A 113 -9.24 2.11 0.71
CA ASP A 113 -9.69 3.47 0.48
C ASP A 113 -11.17 3.48 0.06
N GLN A 114 -11.98 4.30 0.71
CA GLN A 114 -13.42 4.33 0.52
C GLN A 114 -13.89 5.72 0.08
N MET A 115 -14.76 5.73 -0.91
CA MET A 115 -15.39 6.95 -1.39
C MET A 115 -16.55 7.33 -0.46
N VAL A 116 -16.47 8.49 0.17
CA VAL A 116 -17.52 9.07 1.01
C VAL A 116 -18.38 10.06 0.21
N THR A 117 -19.70 9.98 0.36
CA THR A 117 -20.62 10.96 -0.23
C THR A 117 -20.82 12.17 0.70
N ALA A 118 -21.35 13.28 0.17
CA ALA A 118 -21.65 14.48 0.98
C ALA A 118 -22.67 14.22 2.11
N ASN A 119 -23.49 13.16 1.99
CA ASN A 119 -24.44 12.73 3.02
C ASN A 119 -23.79 11.85 4.09
N GLY A 120 -22.52 11.50 3.95
CA GLY A 120 -21.80 10.59 4.86
C GLY A 120 -21.95 9.11 4.52
N ASP A 121 -22.68 8.77 3.46
CA ASP A 121 -22.81 7.38 3.01
C ASP A 121 -21.51 6.91 2.35
N LEU A 122 -21.10 5.68 2.67
CA LEU A 122 -20.00 4.98 1.99
C LEU A 122 -20.48 4.50 0.62
N SER A 123 -19.77 4.87 -0.43
CA SER A 123 -19.98 4.32 -1.76
C SER A 123 -18.92 3.25 -2.04
N SER A 124 -19.36 2.04 -2.37
CA SER A 124 -18.48 1.11 -3.08
C SER A 124 -18.16 1.75 -4.43
N GLY A 125 -16.89 1.77 -4.83
CA GLY A 125 -16.39 2.40 -6.06
C GLY A 125 -16.91 1.78 -7.38
N VAL A 126 -18.14 1.27 -7.40
CA VAL A 126 -18.83 0.66 -8.54
C VAL A 126 -20.20 1.35 -8.70
N ASN A 127 -20.20 2.62 -9.12
CA ASN A 127 -21.37 3.20 -9.79
C ASN A 127 -20.89 4.06 -10.96
N LYS A 128 -21.08 3.47 -12.15
CA LYS A 128 -21.00 4.06 -13.48
C LYS A 128 -21.85 5.33 -13.58
N ALA A 129 -21.25 6.41 -14.08
CA ALA A 129 -21.84 7.28 -15.08
C ALA A 129 -20.74 7.71 -16.04
#